data_AF-A0A542GGA2-F1
#
_entry.id   AF-A0A542GGA2-F1
#
_cell.length_a   1.000
_cell.length_b   1.000
_cell.length_c   1.000
_cell.angle_alpha   90.00
_cell.angle_beta   90.00
_cell.angle_gamma   90.00
#
_symmetry.space_group_name_H-M   'P 1'
#
loop_
_entity.id
_entity.type
_entity.pdbx_description
1 polymer ?
#
loop_
_entity_poly.entity_id
_entity_poly.type
_entity_poly.pdbx_seq_one_letter_code
_entity_poly.pdbx_strand_id
1 'polypeptide(L)'
;MAGNFYGGDVAQLRQLAKDLSAGANRLNALGQQLSSSVGSGLWKGRDGDRFRSEWTSSHAKLLRSATAGLESAARAVLANADEQEKASTTGSGGPGGSGSGGSGSAQDLTDTLNGMTPAERRAYLQSDEFRRWAEANPDAAKAAMDAAADSGLISKNSRGYQDFLNSYWNRQAMLEMGIDPTDWDTSKGTEYNWETIAKVYDFYGQAYLANPDLQWAGMANMIGPSFAGGFRDMAMLRELAQQITDNPASDIPLPILDQLEQLAGMTDGEIRFYETSMLDMNKEIFLDQARQHQAYLNGGLDEINRLRDSGAIDQATANAWAQIDSGDPGQVREGNTALLYREQNEIIADDYDTMRSHPGGEAVTYMVTLAGEPSIPGARSYPEVFPFSFSVESPGPENIPFTNWDNPAQFRTDFTTGFPDGNIADADQRWNLIRQDTLPAYQHLLATDPDRAAQIIGSDFDGRVDQYRPTNNIQGIMDRFLDGFDAEVHQ
;
A
#
# COMPACT_ATOMS: atom_id res chain seq x y z
N MET A 1 -29.43 -32.96 -13.13
CA MET A 1 -28.82 -32.59 -11.85
C MET A 1 -29.24 -31.15 -11.57
N ALA A 2 -30.19 -30.96 -10.66
CA ALA A 2 -30.72 -29.64 -10.33
C ALA A 2 -29.67 -28.86 -9.54
N GLY A 3 -29.32 -27.65 -10.01
CA GLY A 3 -28.47 -26.75 -9.26
C GLY A 3 -29.21 -26.25 -8.03
N ASN A 4 -28.64 -26.47 -6.85
CA ASN A 4 -29.14 -25.88 -5.61
C ASN A 4 -28.96 -24.36 -5.67
N PHE A 5 -30.07 -23.63 -5.72
CA PHE A 5 -30.10 -22.18 -5.57
C PHE A 5 -29.93 -21.84 -4.08
N TYR A 6 -28.78 -21.26 -3.70
CA TYR A 6 -28.56 -20.74 -2.34
C TYR A 6 -29.13 -19.32 -2.26
N GLY A 7 -30.37 -19.20 -1.79
CA GLY A 7 -30.93 -17.91 -1.38
C GLY A 7 -30.44 -17.53 0.02
N GLY A 8 -30.16 -16.24 0.27
CA GLY A 8 -29.76 -15.75 1.59
C GLY A 8 -30.86 -15.98 2.63
N ASP A 9 -30.49 -16.38 3.85
CA ASP A 9 -31.43 -16.56 4.96
C ASP A 9 -31.98 -15.18 5.38
N VAL A 10 -33.26 -14.93 5.07
CA VAL A 10 -33.97 -13.68 5.38
C VAL A 10 -33.91 -13.33 6.87
N ALA A 11 -33.92 -14.34 7.75
CA ALA A 11 -33.83 -14.12 9.19
C ALA A 11 -32.42 -13.64 9.59
N GLN A 12 -31.37 -14.17 8.96
CA GLN A 12 -29.99 -13.74 9.19
C GLN A 12 -29.74 -12.33 8.65
N LEU A 13 -30.28 -11.98 7.48
CA LEU A 13 -30.20 -10.62 6.94
C LEU A 13 -30.91 -9.61 7.86
N ARG A 14 -32.13 -9.93 8.31
CA ARG A 14 -32.85 -9.07 9.28
C ARG A 14 -32.12 -8.95 10.61
N GLN A 15 -31.40 -9.98 11.05
CA GLN A 15 -30.57 -9.93 12.25
C GLN A 15 -29.34 -9.02 12.05
N LEU A 16 -28.62 -9.18 10.94
CA LEU A 16 -27.47 -8.34 10.59
C LEU A 16 -27.85 -6.85 10.51
N ALA A 17 -28.98 -6.52 9.91
CA ALA A 17 -29.46 -5.14 9.86
C ALA A 17 -29.76 -4.55 11.24
N LYS A 18 -30.28 -5.35 12.17
CA LYS A 18 -30.48 -4.94 13.58
C LYS A 18 -29.14 -4.68 14.26
N ASP A 19 -28.15 -5.54 14.04
CA ASP A 19 -26.83 -5.41 14.66
C ASP A 19 -26.10 -4.16 14.14
N LEU A 20 -26.17 -3.88 12.83
CA LEU A 20 -25.65 -2.66 12.22
C LEU A 20 -26.33 -1.40 12.76
N SER A 21 -27.66 -1.41 12.89
CA SER A 21 -28.42 -0.30 13.46
C SER A 21 -28.08 -0.07 14.95
N ALA A 22 -27.90 -1.14 15.72
CA ALA A 22 -27.48 -1.06 17.12
C ALA A 22 -26.05 -0.50 17.24
N GLY A 23 -25.14 -0.89 16.33
CA GLY A 23 -23.79 -0.34 16.23
C GLY A 23 -23.79 1.15 15.92
N ALA A 24 -24.60 1.60 14.95
CA ALA A 24 -24.74 3.01 14.59
C ALA A 24 -25.22 3.85 15.78
N ASN A 25 -26.23 3.37 16.51
CA ASN A 25 -26.75 4.02 17.71
C ASN A 25 -25.71 4.12 18.82
N ARG A 26 -24.93 3.05 19.06
CA ARG A 26 -23.86 3.05 20.06
C ARG A 26 -22.74 4.03 19.70
N LEU A 27 -22.35 4.07 18.43
CA LEU A 27 -21.32 4.99 17.94
C LEU A 27 -21.77 6.45 18.06
N ASN A 28 -23.02 6.74 17.72
CA ASN A 28 -23.60 8.07 17.89
C ASN A 28 -23.64 8.50 19.37
N ALA A 29 -24.07 7.61 20.27
CA ALA A 29 -24.09 7.88 21.71
C ALA A 29 -22.69 8.15 22.27
N LEU A 30 -21.69 7.34 21.87
CA LEU A 30 -20.29 7.55 22.25
C LEU A 30 -19.75 8.87 21.71
N GLY A 31 -20.04 9.21 20.45
CA GLY A 31 -19.63 10.47 19.85
C GLY A 31 -20.21 11.70 20.57
N GLN A 32 -21.47 11.62 21.02
CA GLN A 32 -22.09 12.66 21.83
C GLN A 32 -21.49 12.77 23.23
N GLN A 33 -21.20 11.64 23.87
CA GLN A 33 -20.55 11.60 25.19
C GLN A 33 -19.14 12.19 25.14
N LEU A 34 -18.34 11.79 24.15
CA LEU A 34 -16.99 12.32 23.93
C LEU A 34 -17.03 13.80 23.61
N SER A 35 -17.94 14.25 22.74
CA SER A 35 -18.09 15.68 22.43
C SER A 35 -18.43 16.52 23.67
N SER A 36 -19.26 15.98 24.57
CA SER A 36 -19.60 16.63 25.84
C SER A 36 -18.41 16.68 26.79
N SER A 37 -17.62 15.60 26.87
CA SER A 37 -16.40 15.54 27.71
C SER A 37 -15.31 16.48 27.19
N VAL A 38 -15.04 16.49 25.88
CA VAL A 38 -14.06 17.37 25.24
C VAL A 38 -14.48 18.85 25.36
N GLY A 39 -15.77 19.14 25.23
CA GLY A 39 -16.32 20.49 25.41
C GLY A 39 -16.25 21.01 26.86
N SER A 40 -16.38 20.11 27.85
CA SER A 40 -16.41 20.48 29.27
C SER A 40 -15.06 20.37 29.99
N GLY A 41 -14.02 19.83 29.33
CA GLY A 41 -12.71 19.56 29.94
C GLY A 41 -11.99 20.80 30.49
N LEU A 42 -11.34 20.64 31.65
CA LEU A 42 -10.60 21.68 32.37
C LEU A 42 -9.24 22.05 31.73
N TRP A 43 -8.83 21.35 30.66
CA TRP A 43 -7.55 21.59 29.98
C TRP A 43 -7.57 22.94 29.23
N LYS A 44 -6.94 23.95 29.81
CA LYS A 44 -6.82 25.31 29.25
C LYS A 44 -5.44 25.51 28.62
N GLY A 45 -5.37 26.31 27.55
CA GLY A 45 -4.15 26.60 26.82
C GLY A 45 -4.27 26.28 25.33
N ARG A 46 -3.26 26.68 24.55
CA ARG A 46 -3.23 26.61 23.09
C ARG A 46 -3.50 25.21 22.54
N ASP A 47 -2.95 24.18 23.17
CA ASP A 47 -3.11 22.78 22.73
C ASP A 47 -4.51 22.25 23.00
N GLY A 48 -5.12 22.62 24.13
CA GLY A 48 -6.51 22.28 24.42
C GLY A 48 -7.49 22.94 23.46
N ASP A 49 -7.22 24.18 23.03
CA ASP A 49 -8.04 24.87 22.04
C ASP A 49 -7.85 24.29 20.63
N ARG A 50 -6.62 23.90 20.27
CA ARG A 50 -6.30 23.17 19.03
C ARG A 50 -7.05 21.84 18.99
N PHE A 51 -6.97 21.03 20.05
CA PHE A 51 -7.64 19.74 20.10
C PHE A 51 -9.17 19.85 20.03
N ARG A 52 -9.79 20.85 20.69
CA ARG A 52 -11.24 21.12 20.54
C ARG A 52 -11.61 21.51 19.10
N SER A 53 -10.75 22.28 18.44
CA SER A 53 -10.93 22.64 17.03
C SER A 53 -10.82 21.41 16.12
N GLU A 54 -9.81 20.56 16.31
CA GLU A 54 -9.62 19.31 15.57
C GLU A 54 -10.76 18.29 15.83
N TRP A 55 -11.21 18.19 17.08
CA TRP A 55 -12.37 17.36 17.44
C TRP A 55 -13.64 17.76 16.68
N THR A 56 -13.96 19.06 16.65
CA THR A 56 -15.17 19.55 15.99
C THR A 56 -15.04 19.56 14.46
N SER A 57 -13.85 19.82 13.92
CA SER A 57 -13.62 19.95 12.49
C SER A 57 -13.42 18.61 11.78
N SER A 58 -12.87 17.60 12.47
CA SER A 58 -12.49 16.30 11.89
C SER A 58 -13.14 15.12 12.64
N HIS A 59 -12.75 14.84 13.89
CA HIS A 59 -13.12 13.60 14.58
C HIS A 59 -14.64 13.41 14.74
N ALA A 60 -15.36 14.46 15.13
CA ALA A 60 -16.81 14.43 15.24
C ALA A 60 -17.54 14.32 13.89
N LYS A 61 -16.88 14.69 12.77
CA LYS A 61 -17.43 14.46 11.42
C LYS A 61 -17.20 13.02 10.98
N LEU A 62 -16.02 12.45 11.25
CA LEU A 62 -15.71 11.04 10.97
C LEU A 62 -16.67 10.10 11.69
N LEU A 63 -16.92 10.32 12.99
CA LEU A 63 -17.89 9.52 13.75
C LEU A 63 -19.31 9.60 13.17
N ARG A 64 -19.75 10.79 12.76
CA ARG A 64 -21.06 10.97 12.09
C ARG A 64 -21.11 10.28 10.72
N SER A 65 -20.03 10.34 9.96
CA SER A 65 -19.91 9.66 8.66
C SER A 65 -19.99 8.14 8.83
N ALA A 66 -19.27 7.58 9.81
CA ALA A 66 -19.32 6.16 10.13
C ALA A 66 -20.72 5.72 10.61
N THR A 67 -21.39 6.49 11.46
CA THR A 67 -22.80 6.25 11.83
C THR A 67 -23.72 6.24 10.60
N ALA A 68 -23.59 7.22 9.72
CA ALA A 68 -24.39 7.29 8.49
C ALA A 68 -24.12 6.10 7.54
N GLY A 69 -22.86 5.65 7.45
CA GLY A 69 -22.47 4.44 6.71
C GLY A 69 -23.14 3.17 7.26
N LEU A 70 -23.12 2.98 8.58
CA LEU A 70 -23.77 1.85 9.24
C LEU A 70 -25.29 1.86 9.07
N GLU A 71 -25.94 3.03 9.14
CA GLU A 71 -27.37 3.18 8.87
C GLU A 71 -27.73 2.95 7.39
N SER A 72 -26.85 3.32 6.46
CA SER A 72 -27.01 3.01 5.04
C SER A 72 -26.89 1.51 4.78
N ALA A 73 -25.88 0.86 5.38
CA ALA A 73 -25.69 -0.58 5.29
C ALA A 73 -26.88 -1.36 5.88
N ALA A 74 -27.39 -0.94 7.05
CA ALA A 74 -28.57 -1.55 7.65
C ALA A 74 -29.81 -1.47 6.74
N ARG A 75 -30.02 -0.32 6.08
CA ARG A 75 -31.11 -0.14 5.10
C ARG A 75 -30.96 -1.03 3.87
N ALA A 76 -29.74 -1.14 3.34
CA ALA A 76 -29.46 -2.02 2.19
C ALA A 76 -29.70 -3.49 2.52
N VAL A 77 -29.24 -3.95 3.69
CA VAL A 77 -29.47 -5.33 4.15
C VAL A 77 -30.96 -5.63 4.37
N LEU A 78 -31.74 -4.68 4.88
CA LEU A 78 -33.21 -4.82 4.99
C LEU A 78 -33.89 -4.89 3.64
N ALA A 79 -33.51 -4.04 2.69
CA ALA A 79 -34.04 -4.08 1.32
C ALA A 79 -33.77 -5.44 0.67
N ASN A 80 -32.55 -5.96 0.81
CA ASN A 80 -32.18 -7.29 0.32
C ASN A 80 -33.01 -8.40 0.98
N ALA A 81 -33.32 -8.29 2.28
CA ALA A 81 -34.16 -9.26 2.98
C ALA A 81 -35.61 -9.24 2.46
N ASP A 82 -36.16 -8.05 2.21
CA ASP A 82 -37.53 -7.89 1.70
C ASP A 82 -37.66 -8.34 0.23
N GLU A 83 -36.64 -8.10 -0.59
CA GLU A 83 -36.56 -8.62 -1.96
C GLU A 83 -36.49 -10.15 -1.99
N GLN A 84 -35.70 -10.76 -1.12
CA GLN A 84 -35.58 -12.21 -0.98
C GLN A 84 -36.89 -12.85 -0.50
N GLU A 85 -37.60 -12.21 0.44
CA GLU A 85 -38.93 -12.64 0.91
C GLU A 85 -39.98 -12.52 -0.20
N LYS A 86 -39.96 -11.43 -0.97
CA LYS A 86 -40.86 -11.22 -2.13
C LYS A 86 -40.61 -12.24 -3.24
N ALA A 87 -39.35 -12.54 -3.56
CA ALA A 87 -38.96 -13.56 -4.55
C ALA A 87 -39.38 -14.97 -4.10
N SER A 88 -39.27 -15.26 -2.79
CA SER A 88 -39.66 -16.56 -2.23
C SER A 88 -41.18 -16.73 -2.13
N THR A 89 -41.94 -15.65 -1.90
CA THR A 89 -43.41 -15.66 -1.79
C THR A 89 -44.12 -15.67 -3.16
N THR A 90 -43.48 -15.21 -4.23
CA THR A 90 -43.99 -15.32 -5.60
C THR A 90 -43.70 -16.69 -6.26
N GLY A 91 -43.04 -17.61 -5.54
CA GLY A 91 -42.68 -18.95 -6.00
C GLY A 91 -43.78 -20.03 -5.96
N SER A 92 -45.07 -19.70 -6.03
CA SER A 92 -46.12 -20.71 -6.21
C SER A 92 -47.35 -20.21 -7.00
N GLY A 93 -47.39 -20.52 -8.32
CA GLY A 93 -48.64 -20.70 -9.08
C GLY A 93 -48.88 -19.90 -10.37
N GLY A 94 -48.22 -20.27 -11.49
CA GLY A 94 -48.66 -20.21 -12.92
C GLY A 94 -49.05 -18.87 -13.59
N PRO A 95 -49.29 -18.82 -14.93
CA PRO A 95 -48.92 -19.71 -16.03
C PRO A 95 -48.02 -19.03 -17.11
N GLY A 96 -47.17 -19.84 -17.78
CA GLY A 96 -46.62 -19.63 -19.13
C GLY A 96 -46.40 -18.20 -19.63
N GLY A 97 -45.33 -17.56 -19.16
CA GLY A 97 -44.71 -16.40 -19.82
C GLY A 97 -43.32 -16.81 -20.27
N SER A 98 -43.06 -16.64 -21.56
CA SER A 98 -41.82 -17.00 -22.27
C SER A 98 -40.60 -16.28 -21.67
N GLY A 99 -40.04 -16.82 -20.60
CA GLY A 99 -38.75 -16.40 -20.07
C GLY A 99 -37.65 -16.88 -21.00
N SER A 100 -37.18 -15.97 -21.86
CA SER A 100 -35.88 -16.13 -22.50
C SER A 100 -34.83 -16.28 -21.40
N GLY A 101 -34.21 -17.45 -21.31
CA GLY A 101 -32.95 -17.59 -20.62
C GLY A 101 -31.92 -16.77 -21.39
N GLY A 102 -31.74 -15.52 -20.99
CA GLY A 102 -30.70 -14.66 -21.52
C GLY A 102 -29.35 -15.28 -21.20
N SER A 103 -28.67 -15.78 -22.22
CA SER A 103 -27.24 -16.06 -22.18
C SER A 103 -26.53 -14.83 -21.63
N GLY A 104 -25.62 -14.95 -20.67
CA GLY A 104 -24.82 -13.83 -20.14
C GLY A 104 -23.90 -13.21 -21.20
N SER A 105 -24.49 -12.61 -22.23
CA SER A 105 -23.84 -12.08 -23.42
C SER A 105 -23.67 -10.58 -23.27
N ALA A 106 -22.67 -10.02 -23.95
CA ALA A 106 -22.48 -8.57 -24.00
C ALA A 106 -23.71 -7.85 -24.59
N GLN A 107 -24.43 -8.52 -25.49
CA GLN A 107 -25.63 -7.97 -26.12
C GLN A 107 -26.76 -7.81 -25.09
N ASP A 108 -26.95 -8.78 -24.21
CA ASP A 108 -28.02 -8.76 -23.19
C ASP A 108 -27.85 -7.57 -22.24
N LEU A 109 -26.61 -7.29 -21.80
CA LEU A 109 -26.32 -6.10 -21.01
C LEU A 109 -26.51 -4.82 -21.84
N THR A 110 -26.04 -4.80 -23.09
CA THR A 110 -26.21 -3.65 -23.99
C THR A 110 -27.69 -3.29 -24.17
N ASP A 111 -28.54 -4.28 -24.41
CA ASP A 111 -29.99 -4.08 -24.58
C ASP A 111 -30.64 -3.56 -23.29
N THR A 112 -30.21 -4.11 -22.15
CA THR A 112 -30.64 -3.69 -20.81
C THR A 112 -30.29 -2.21 -20.56
N LEU A 113 -29.04 -1.80 -20.80
CA LEU A 113 -28.59 -0.42 -20.61
C LEU A 113 -29.28 0.56 -21.57
N ASN A 114 -29.58 0.14 -22.80
CA ASN A 114 -30.33 0.95 -23.77
C ASN A 114 -31.80 1.14 -23.38
N GLY A 115 -32.40 0.13 -22.75
CA GLY A 115 -33.78 0.20 -22.24
C GLY A 115 -33.96 1.10 -21.02
N MET A 116 -32.88 1.40 -20.28
CA MET A 116 -32.90 2.23 -19.08
C MET A 116 -32.84 3.73 -19.39
N THR A 117 -33.54 4.53 -18.58
CA THR A 117 -33.29 5.97 -18.50
C THR A 117 -31.89 6.26 -17.94
N PRO A 118 -31.31 7.47 -18.14
CA PRO A 118 -30.00 7.80 -17.60
C PRO A 118 -29.88 7.65 -16.07
N ALA A 119 -30.96 7.87 -15.33
CA ALA A 119 -30.99 7.73 -13.87
C ALA A 119 -31.00 6.25 -13.45
N GLU A 120 -31.82 5.43 -14.09
CA GLU A 120 -31.88 3.97 -13.85
C GLU A 120 -30.56 3.32 -14.20
N ARG A 121 -29.95 3.70 -15.34
CA ARG A 121 -28.64 3.19 -15.75
C ARG A 121 -27.56 3.47 -14.71
N ARG A 122 -27.53 4.70 -14.18
CA ARG A 122 -26.56 5.07 -13.14
C ARG A 122 -26.77 4.26 -11.86
N ALA A 123 -28.01 4.06 -11.44
CA ALA A 123 -28.34 3.26 -10.26
C ALA A 123 -27.98 1.78 -10.45
N TYR A 124 -28.31 1.21 -11.62
CA TYR A 124 -27.99 -0.17 -11.96
C TYR A 124 -26.49 -0.44 -11.96
N LEU A 125 -25.68 0.42 -12.60
CA LEU A 125 -24.22 0.25 -12.64
C LEU A 125 -23.53 0.38 -11.28
N GLN A 126 -24.22 0.87 -10.25
CA GLN A 126 -23.73 0.95 -8.86
C GLN A 126 -24.29 -0.18 -7.97
N SER A 127 -25.21 -0.99 -8.49
CA SER A 127 -25.91 -2.03 -7.74
C SER A 127 -25.04 -3.27 -7.49
N ASP A 128 -25.39 -4.02 -6.44
CA ASP A 128 -24.85 -5.37 -6.20
C ASP A 128 -25.21 -6.34 -7.34
N GLU A 129 -26.37 -6.13 -7.99
CA GLU A 129 -26.85 -6.94 -9.10
C GLU A 129 -25.89 -6.89 -10.29
N PHE A 130 -25.56 -5.67 -10.75
CA PHE A 130 -24.59 -5.49 -11.83
C PHE A 130 -23.22 -6.03 -11.43
N ARG A 131 -22.76 -5.77 -10.20
CA ARG A 131 -21.48 -6.31 -9.72
C ARG A 131 -21.44 -7.84 -9.85
N ARG A 132 -22.39 -8.56 -9.25
CA ARG A 132 -22.44 -10.03 -9.34
C ARG A 132 -22.55 -10.53 -10.78
N TRP A 133 -23.31 -9.85 -11.63
CA TRP A 133 -23.43 -10.23 -13.03
C TRP A 133 -22.10 -10.04 -13.79
N ALA A 134 -21.42 -8.92 -13.57
CA ALA A 134 -20.13 -8.62 -14.20
C ALA A 134 -19.03 -9.59 -13.71
N GLU A 135 -19.08 -9.98 -12.44
CA GLU A 135 -18.18 -11.00 -11.88
C GLU A 135 -18.38 -12.37 -12.53
N ALA A 136 -19.62 -12.75 -12.80
CA ALA A 136 -19.95 -14.02 -13.46
C ALA A 136 -19.70 -14.00 -14.98
N ASN A 137 -19.65 -12.82 -15.60
CA ASN A 137 -19.52 -12.65 -17.06
C ASN A 137 -18.49 -11.55 -17.40
N PRO A 138 -17.22 -11.68 -16.99
CA PRO A 138 -16.25 -10.58 -17.05
C PRO A 138 -16.02 -10.05 -18.47
N ASP A 139 -15.81 -10.92 -19.45
CA ASP A 139 -15.53 -10.50 -20.83
C ASP A 139 -16.74 -9.85 -21.50
N ALA A 140 -17.93 -10.41 -21.25
CA ALA A 140 -19.19 -9.84 -21.72
C ALA A 140 -19.45 -8.46 -21.09
N ALA A 141 -19.18 -8.32 -19.79
CA ALA A 141 -19.27 -7.06 -19.08
C ALA A 141 -18.30 -6.03 -19.63
N LYS A 142 -17.03 -6.40 -19.85
CA LYS A 142 -16.02 -5.50 -20.42
C LYS A 142 -16.43 -5.01 -21.80
N ALA A 143 -16.77 -5.93 -22.69
CA ALA A 143 -17.20 -5.59 -24.04
C ALA A 143 -18.42 -4.65 -24.06
N ALA A 144 -19.45 -4.95 -23.25
CA ALA A 144 -20.66 -4.13 -23.20
C ALA A 144 -20.43 -2.76 -22.56
N MET A 145 -19.66 -2.69 -21.47
CA MET A 145 -19.38 -1.45 -20.75
C MET A 145 -18.52 -0.50 -21.59
N ASP A 146 -17.51 -1.04 -22.28
CA ASP A 146 -16.68 -0.25 -23.18
C ASP A 146 -17.46 0.27 -24.37
N ALA A 147 -18.28 -0.58 -25.01
CA ALA A 147 -19.15 -0.16 -26.10
C ALA A 147 -20.16 0.92 -25.63
N ALA A 148 -20.69 0.80 -24.42
CA ALA A 148 -21.57 1.81 -23.84
C ALA A 148 -20.83 3.14 -23.59
N ALA A 149 -19.57 3.10 -23.15
CA ALA A 149 -18.75 4.30 -22.95
C ALA A 149 -18.35 4.96 -24.27
N ASP A 150 -17.97 4.15 -25.27
CA ASP A 150 -17.50 4.63 -26.58
C ASP A 150 -18.63 5.19 -27.44
N SER A 151 -19.85 4.65 -27.29
CA SER A 151 -21.06 5.19 -27.93
C SER A 151 -21.64 6.42 -27.21
N GLY A 152 -21.14 6.76 -26.02
CA GLY A 152 -21.68 7.84 -25.18
C GLY A 152 -22.98 7.48 -24.45
N LEU A 153 -23.38 6.21 -24.44
CA LEU A 153 -24.52 5.71 -23.65
C LEU A 153 -24.27 5.90 -22.15
N ILE A 154 -23.03 5.72 -21.70
CA ILE A 154 -22.57 6.11 -20.37
C ILE A 154 -21.46 7.16 -20.48
N SER A 155 -21.35 8.02 -19.47
CA SER A 155 -20.21 8.94 -19.41
C SER A 155 -18.94 8.15 -19.11
N LYS A 156 -17.88 8.40 -19.89
CA LYS A 156 -16.55 7.80 -19.65
C LYS A 156 -16.08 8.09 -18.23
N ASN A 157 -16.21 9.31 -17.74
CA ASN A 157 -15.84 9.67 -16.36
C ASN A 157 -16.92 9.39 -15.30
N SER A 158 -17.88 8.49 -15.57
CA SER A 158 -18.89 8.14 -14.56
C SER A 158 -18.29 7.25 -13.48
N ARG A 159 -18.70 7.47 -12.22
CA ARG A 159 -18.23 6.67 -11.09
C ARG A 159 -18.45 5.16 -11.28
N GLY A 160 -19.59 4.77 -11.85
CA GLY A 160 -19.89 3.35 -12.13
C GLY A 160 -18.93 2.72 -13.14
N TYR A 161 -18.50 3.45 -14.18
CA TYR A 161 -17.53 2.94 -15.15
C TYR A 161 -16.11 2.92 -14.59
N GLN A 162 -15.73 3.93 -13.82
CA GLN A 162 -14.47 3.97 -13.08
C GLN A 162 -14.35 2.77 -12.14
N ASP A 163 -15.37 2.54 -11.30
CA ASP A 163 -15.40 1.41 -10.34
C ASP A 163 -15.39 0.06 -11.08
N PHE A 164 -16.10 -0.04 -12.22
CA PHE A 164 -16.08 -1.22 -13.08
C PHE A 164 -14.67 -1.52 -13.62
N LEU A 165 -13.99 -0.56 -14.24
CA LEU A 165 -12.66 -0.76 -14.80
C LEU A 165 -11.63 -1.10 -13.72
N ASN A 166 -11.71 -0.43 -12.55
CA ASN A 166 -10.87 -0.75 -11.41
C ASN A 166 -11.05 -2.20 -10.96
N SER A 167 -12.30 -2.63 -10.78
CA SER A 167 -12.60 -4.00 -10.35
C SER A 167 -12.24 -5.03 -11.41
N TYR A 168 -12.53 -4.76 -12.68
CA TYR A 168 -12.27 -5.67 -13.79
C TYR A 168 -10.78 -5.96 -13.90
N TRP A 169 -9.94 -4.94 -14.02
CA TRP A 169 -8.50 -5.14 -14.24
C TRP A 169 -7.79 -5.72 -13.02
N ASN A 170 -8.17 -5.34 -11.80
CA ASN A 170 -7.66 -5.98 -10.58
C ASN A 170 -8.03 -7.46 -10.52
N ARG A 171 -9.27 -7.80 -10.87
CA ARG A 171 -9.72 -9.19 -10.93
C ARG A 171 -8.98 -9.98 -12.00
N GLN A 172 -8.75 -9.41 -13.18
CA GLN A 172 -7.97 -10.07 -14.23
C GLN A 172 -6.55 -10.39 -13.75
N ALA A 173 -5.85 -9.44 -13.13
CA ALA A 173 -4.52 -9.67 -12.57
C ALA A 173 -4.53 -10.78 -11.48
N MET A 174 -5.51 -10.75 -10.57
CA MET A 174 -5.65 -11.79 -9.54
C MET A 174 -6.00 -13.17 -10.13
N LEU A 175 -6.90 -13.22 -11.11
CA LEU A 175 -7.31 -14.46 -11.78
C LEU A 175 -6.13 -15.11 -12.52
N GLU A 176 -5.34 -14.32 -13.22
CA GLU A 176 -4.15 -14.80 -13.93
C GLU A 176 -3.16 -15.48 -12.97
N MET A 177 -3.01 -14.92 -11.77
CA MET A 177 -2.13 -15.49 -10.74
C MET A 177 -2.79 -16.55 -9.85
N GLY A 178 -4.09 -16.82 -10.02
CA GLY A 178 -4.84 -17.69 -9.12
C GLY A 178 -4.86 -17.18 -7.67
N ILE A 179 -4.96 -15.87 -7.48
CA ILE A 179 -5.20 -15.20 -6.19
C ILE A 179 -6.70 -15.11 -5.97
N ASP A 180 -7.19 -15.69 -4.87
CA ASP A 180 -8.60 -15.52 -4.45
C ASP A 180 -8.73 -14.23 -3.61
N PRO A 181 -9.45 -13.20 -4.09
CA PRO A 181 -9.62 -11.96 -3.34
C PRO A 181 -10.40 -12.16 -2.02
N THR A 182 -11.19 -13.22 -1.89
CA THR A 182 -11.98 -13.51 -0.68
C THR A 182 -11.14 -14.13 0.44
N ASP A 183 -10.02 -14.77 0.07
CA ASP A 183 -9.06 -15.36 1.01
C ASP A 183 -7.87 -14.42 1.29
N TRP A 184 -7.74 -13.29 0.58
CA TRP A 184 -6.65 -12.34 0.80
C TRP A 184 -6.92 -11.42 2.02
N ASP A 185 -6.74 -11.96 3.22
CA ASP A 185 -6.87 -11.26 4.50
C ASP A 185 -5.50 -11.01 5.16
N THR A 186 -4.99 -9.78 4.99
CA THR A 186 -3.71 -9.30 5.53
C THR A 186 -3.63 -9.36 7.05
N SER A 187 -4.77 -9.25 7.75
CA SER A 187 -4.82 -9.31 9.24
C SER A 187 -4.45 -10.68 9.81
N LYS A 188 -4.40 -11.71 8.96
CA LYS A 188 -3.95 -13.07 9.32
C LYS A 188 -2.44 -13.22 9.38
N GLY A 189 -1.68 -12.19 9.00
CA GLY A 189 -0.23 -12.17 9.06
C GLY A 189 0.46 -12.82 7.87
N THR A 190 1.79 -12.81 7.89
CA THR A 190 2.66 -13.12 6.75
C THR A 190 2.60 -14.59 6.36
N GLU A 191 2.58 -15.50 7.34
CA GLU A 191 2.54 -16.95 7.07
C GLU A 191 1.28 -17.35 6.31
N TYR A 192 0.12 -16.79 6.69
CA TYR A 192 -1.15 -17.06 6.01
C TYR A 192 -1.16 -16.50 4.59
N ASN A 193 -0.62 -15.30 4.39
CA ASN A 193 -0.62 -14.61 3.09
C ASN A 193 0.56 -15.00 2.19
N TRP A 194 1.43 -15.94 2.62
CA TRP A 194 2.71 -16.20 1.94
C TRP A 194 2.56 -16.54 0.45
N GLU A 195 1.63 -17.44 0.13
CA GLU A 195 1.38 -17.84 -1.25
C GLU A 195 0.91 -16.65 -2.12
N THR A 196 0.07 -15.79 -1.57
CA THR A 196 -0.40 -14.58 -2.25
C THR A 196 0.74 -13.58 -2.46
N ILE A 197 1.61 -13.39 -1.46
CA ILE A 197 2.78 -12.50 -1.56
C ILE A 197 3.71 -12.98 -2.68
N ALA A 198 4.02 -14.27 -2.73
CA ALA A 198 4.84 -14.85 -3.80
C ALA A 198 4.22 -14.62 -5.18
N LYS A 199 2.91 -14.90 -5.32
CA LYS A 199 2.14 -14.66 -6.55
C LYS A 199 2.16 -13.18 -6.98
N VAL A 200 2.07 -12.24 -6.04
CA VAL A 200 2.15 -10.79 -6.34
C VAL A 200 3.49 -10.43 -7.00
N TYR A 201 4.61 -10.95 -6.49
CA TYR A 201 5.91 -10.66 -7.09
C TYR A 201 6.14 -11.44 -8.38
N ASP A 202 5.66 -12.69 -8.47
CA ASP A 202 5.71 -13.49 -9.69
C ASP A 202 4.95 -12.81 -10.84
N PHE A 203 3.82 -12.17 -10.57
CA PHE A 203 3.10 -11.35 -11.56
C PHE A 203 4.00 -10.30 -12.20
N TYR A 204 4.69 -9.51 -11.37
CA TYR A 204 5.59 -8.47 -11.88
C TYR A 204 6.81 -9.04 -12.59
N GLY A 205 7.33 -10.18 -12.12
CA GLY A 205 8.41 -10.89 -12.80
C GLY A 205 7.99 -11.35 -14.19
N GLN A 206 6.81 -11.97 -14.31
CA GLN A 206 6.25 -12.41 -15.59
C GLN A 206 5.99 -11.22 -16.54
N ALA A 207 5.44 -10.12 -16.02
CA ALA A 207 5.22 -8.91 -16.80
C ALA A 207 6.53 -8.36 -17.40
N TYR A 208 7.58 -8.23 -16.59
CA TYR A 208 8.89 -7.77 -17.07
C TYR A 208 9.53 -8.75 -18.07
N LEU A 209 9.47 -10.06 -17.81
CA LEU A 209 10.05 -11.05 -18.71
C LEU A 209 9.33 -11.11 -20.06
N ALA A 210 8.02 -10.83 -20.08
CA ALA A 210 7.25 -10.69 -21.31
C ALA A 210 7.54 -9.38 -22.05
N ASN A 211 7.77 -8.29 -21.31
CA ASN A 211 8.12 -6.98 -21.86
C ASN A 211 9.15 -6.25 -20.98
N PRO A 212 10.45 -6.27 -21.35
CA PRO A 212 11.53 -5.63 -20.57
C PRO A 212 11.43 -4.10 -20.44
N ASP A 213 10.57 -3.44 -21.21
CA ASP A 213 10.30 -2.00 -21.04
C ASP A 213 9.47 -1.72 -19.77
N LEU A 214 8.86 -2.74 -19.15
CA LEU A 214 8.16 -2.66 -17.86
C LEU A 214 9.15 -2.69 -16.67
N GLN A 215 10.13 -1.79 -16.69
CA GLN A 215 11.23 -1.75 -15.72
C GLN A 215 10.77 -1.59 -14.27
N TRP A 216 9.65 -0.90 -14.02
CA TRP A 216 9.05 -0.80 -12.69
C TRP A 216 8.66 -2.19 -12.17
N ALA A 217 8.04 -3.04 -13.00
CA ALA A 217 7.67 -4.41 -12.62
C ALA A 217 8.92 -5.26 -12.34
N GLY A 218 9.97 -5.11 -13.16
CA GLY A 218 11.24 -5.78 -12.94
C GLY A 218 11.91 -5.36 -11.62
N MET A 219 11.87 -4.06 -11.30
CA MET A 219 12.39 -3.53 -10.04
C MET A 219 11.58 -4.04 -8.84
N ALA A 220 10.24 -4.01 -8.92
CA ALA A 220 9.34 -4.51 -7.88
C ALA A 220 9.59 -5.99 -7.57
N ASN A 221 9.75 -6.83 -8.60
CA ASN A 221 10.11 -8.24 -8.40
C ASN A 221 11.52 -8.41 -7.80
N MET A 222 12.49 -7.58 -8.18
CA MET A 222 13.85 -7.68 -7.68
C MET A 222 13.98 -7.25 -6.22
N ILE A 223 13.23 -6.21 -5.80
CA ILE A 223 13.16 -5.71 -4.41
C ILE A 223 12.30 -6.61 -3.52
N GLY A 224 11.24 -7.20 -4.08
CA GLY A 224 10.26 -8.01 -3.34
C GLY A 224 10.83 -8.99 -2.31
N PRO A 225 11.91 -9.74 -2.61
CA PRO A 225 12.53 -10.65 -1.65
C PRO A 225 12.99 -10.02 -0.34
N SER A 226 13.66 -8.86 -0.36
CA SER A 226 14.11 -8.23 0.89
C SER A 226 12.95 -7.63 1.68
N PHE A 227 11.94 -7.09 0.99
CA PHE A 227 10.72 -6.59 1.62
C PHE A 227 9.91 -7.71 2.27
N ALA A 228 9.67 -8.82 1.55
CA ALA A 228 8.95 -9.99 2.07
C ALA A 228 9.75 -10.73 3.17
N GLY A 229 11.08 -10.73 3.08
CA GLY A 229 11.95 -11.20 4.16
C GLY A 229 11.78 -10.37 5.43
N GLY A 230 11.67 -9.05 5.28
CA GLY A 230 11.35 -8.12 6.38
C GLY A 230 10.03 -8.46 7.09
N PHE A 231 8.98 -8.84 6.35
CA PHE A 231 7.69 -9.22 6.94
C PHE A 231 7.81 -10.40 7.90
N ARG A 232 8.59 -11.43 7.52
CA ARG A 232 8.82 -12.63 8.34
C ARG A 232 9.63 -12.34 9.59
N ASP A 233 10.51 -11.34 9.52
CA ASP A 233 11.54 -11.10 10.52
C ASP A 233 11.23 -9.91 11.43
N MET A 234 9.99 -9.42 11.45
CA MET A 234 9.60 -8.26 12.28
C MET A 234 9.87 -8.46 13.77
N ALA A 235 9.81 -9.69 14.27
CA ALA A 235 10.15 -10.01 15.66
C ALA A 235 11.63 -9.76 16.00
N MET A 236 12.54 -9.82 15.00
CA MET A 236 13.97 -9.56 15.18
C MET A 236 14.26 -8.11 15.57
N LEU A 237 13.41 -7.16 15.17
CA LEU A 237 13.61 -5.74 15.49
C LEU A 237 13.71 -5.49 17.00
N ARG A 238 12.98 -6.27 17.81
CA ARG A 238 13.06 -6.22 19.28
C ARG A 238 14.42 -6.68 19.78
N GLU A 239 14.95 -7.77 19.22
CA GLU A 239 16.28 -8.31 19.59
C GLU A 239 17.39 -7.33 19.19
N LEU A 240 17.29 -6.74 18.00
CA LEU A 240 18.25 -5.73 17.54
C LEU A 240 18.21 -4.47 18.41
N ALA A 241 17.02 -3.99 18.78
CA ALA A 241 16.86 -2.87 19.70
C ALA A 241 17.50 -3.15 21.07
N GLN A 242 17.26 -4.34 21.64
CA GLN A 242 17.87 -4.77 22.91
C GLN A 242 19.40 -4.82 22.84
N GLN A 243 19.95 -5.36 21.75
CA GLN A 243 21.40 -5.41 21.57
C GLN A 243 22.05 -4.04 21.44
N ILE A 244 21.36 -3.06 20.83
CA ILE A 244 21.85 -1.68 20.76
C ILE A 244 21.83 -1.03 22.14
N THR A 245 20.76 -1.21 22.92
CA THR A 245 20.64 -0.61 24.26
C THR A 245 21.62 -1.21 25.27
N ASP A 246 21.98 -2.49 25.12
CA ASP A 246 22.90 -3.19 26.04
C ASP A 246 24.39 -2.96 25.72
N ASN A 247 24.71 -2.20 24.66
CA ASN A 247 26.08 -1.94 24.18
C ASN A 247 26.50 -0.47 24.42
N PRO A 248 27.81 -0.14 24.59
CA PRO A 248 28.33 1.23 24.67
C PRO A 248 27.93 2.19 23.54
N ALA A 249 27.31 1.71 22.46
CA ALA A 249 26.68 2.59 21.48
C ALA A 249 25.55 3.49 22.03
N SER A 250 25.03 3.19 23.22
CA SER A 250 24.15 4.09 23.98
C SER A 250 24.81 5.45 24.31
N ASP A 251 26.14 5.57 24.22
CA ASP A 251 26.86 6.84 24.39
C ASP A 251 26.85 7.73 23.12
N ILE A 252 26.36 7.22 21.98
CA ILE A 252 26.26 7.99 20.73
C ILE A 252 25.03 8.89 20.81
N PRO A 253 25.11 10.18 20.44
CA PRO A 253 23.97 11.07 20.50
C PRO A 253 22.97 10.81 19.36
N LEU A 254 22.42 9.60 19.24
CA LEU A 254 21.41 9.33 18.21
C LEU A 254 20.10 10.04 18.57
N PRO A 255 19.44 10.66 17.59
CA PRO A 255 18.16 11.33 17.81
C PRO A 255 17.04 10.41 18.35
N ILE A 256 17.20 9.09 18.21
CA ILE A 256 16.15 8.08 18.45
C ILE A 256 16.39 7.23 19.71
N LEU A 257 17.52 7.39 20.43
CA LEU A 257 17.91 6.50 21.54
C LEU A 257 16.80 6.31 22.59
N ASP A 258 16.20 7.41 23.06
CA ASP A 258 15.13 7.40 24.07
C ASP A 258 13.88 6.61 23.61
N GLN A 259 13.72 6.41 22.31
CA GLN A 259 12.61 5.66 21.71
C GLN A 259 12.97 4.19 21.46
N LEU A 260 14.26 3.85 21.28
CA LEU A 260 14.71 2.45 21.13
C LEU A 260 14.48 1.63 22.41
N GLU A 261 14.58 2.24 23.59
CA GLU A 261 14.23 1.58 24.85
C GLU A 261 12.75 1.17 24.90
N GLN A 262 11.87 1.95 24.27
CA GLN A 262 10.43 1.65 24.18
C GLN A 262 10.17 0.47 23.24
N LEU A 263 10.96 0.32 22.17
CA LEU A 263 10.89 -0.84 21.26
C LEU A 263 11.26 -2.14 21.94
N ALA A 264 12.31 -2.13 22.76
CA ALA A 264 12.78 -3.33 23.46
C ALA A 264 11.70 -3.97 24.35
N GLY A 265 10.73 -3.15 24.81
CA GLY A 265 9.59 -3.55 25.62
C GLY A 265 8.27 -3.80 24.87
N MET A 266 8.25 -3.71 23.53
CA MET A 266 7.02 -3.91 22.74
C MET A 266 6.44 -5.32 22.86
N THR A 267 5.12 -5.37 22.85
CA THR A 267 4.34 -6.60 22.84
C THR A 267 4.23 -7.21 21.44
N ASP A 268 3.99 -8.51 21.36
CA ASP A 268 3.76 -9.19 20.07
C ASP A 268 2.51 -8.66 19.34
N GLY A 269 1.56 -8.04 20.07
CA GLY A 269 0.40 -7.38 19.49
C GLY A 269 0.75 -6.09 18.74
N GLU A 270 1.73 -5.33 19.23
CA GLU A 270 2.23 -4.13 18.55
C GLU A 270 3.04 -4.50 17.30
N ILE A 271 3.86 -5.55 17.36
CA ILE A 271 4.59 -6.07 16.18
C ILE A 271 3.62 -6.49 15.08
N ARG A 272 2.50 -7.13 15.45
CA ARG A 272 1.45 -7.55 14.51
C ARG A 272 0.80 -6.37 13.78
N PHE A 273 0.68 -5.20 14.43
CA PHE A 273 0.19 -4.00 13.75
C PHE A 273 1.10 -3.63 12.58
N TYR A 274 2.42 -3.52 12.81
CA TYR A 274 3.38 -3.16 11.75
C TYR A 274 3.47 -4.23 10.66
N GLU A 275 3.43 -5.52 11.04
CA GLU A 275 3.33 -6.61 10.07
C GLU A 275 2.10 -6.45 9.18
N THR A 276 0.92 -6.21 9.77
CA THR A 276 -0.33 -6.03 9.03
C THR A 276 -0.28 -4.79 8.14
N SER A 277 0.23 -3.66 8.64
CA SER A 277 0.38 -2.42 7.86
C SER A 277 1.28 -2.61 6.64
N MET A 278 2.37 -3.36 6.77
CA MET A 278 3.23 -3.66 5.62
C MET A 278 2.58 -4.60 4.61
N LEU A 279 1.77 -5.57 5.07
CA LEU A 279 0.98 -6.44 4.19
C LEU A 279 -0.14 -5.67 3.48
N ASP A 280 -0.79 -4.72 4.17
CA ASP A 280 -1.80 -3.83 3.60
C ASP A 280 -1.18 -2.95 2.51
N MET A 281 -0.03 -2.34 2.78
CA MET A 281 0.75 -1.57 1.81
C MET A 281 1.12 -2.42 0.58
N ASN A 282 1.59 -3.65 0.76
CA ASN A 282 1.88 -4.57 -0.36
C ASN A 282 0.63 -4.85 -1.23
N LYS A 283 -0.51 -5.08 -0.57
CA LYS A 283 -1.79 -5.30 -1.24
C LYS A 283 -2.25 -4.04 -1.98
N GLU A 284 -2.07 -2.86 -1.41
CA GLU A 284 -2.41 -1.59 -2.02
C GLU A 284 -1.57 -1.32 -3.29
N ILE A 285 -0.25 -1.51 -3.22
CA ILE A 285 0.64 -1.43 -4.38
C ILE A 285 0.13 -2.36 -5.49
N PHE A 286 -0.20 -3.61 -5.17
CA PHE A 286 -0.72 -4.56 -6.15
C PHE A 286 -2.04 -4.09 -6.78
N LEU A 287 -3.01 -3.67 -5.96
CA LEU A 287 -4.32 -3.22 -6.44
C LEU A 287 -4.28 -1.91 -7.25
N ASP A 288 -3.20 -1.12 -7.18
CA ASP A 288 -2.98 0.02 -8.06
C ASP A 288 -2.17 -0.31 -9.31
N GLN A 289 -1.02 -0.97 -9.14
CA GLN A 289 -0.04 -1.17 -10.22
C GLN A 289 -0.39 -2.37 -11.10
N ALA A 290 -0.82 -3.50 -10.52
CA ALA A 290 -1.19 -4.67 -11.31
C ALA A 290 -2.38 -4.38 -12.23
N ARG A 291 -3.31 -3.53 -11.80
CA ARG A 291 -4.41 -3.00 -12.62
C ARG A 291 -3.92 -2.44 -13.95
N GLN A 292 -2.92 -1.56 -13.87
CA GLN A 292 -2.41 -0.80 -15.01
C GLN A 292 -1.57 -1.70 -15.91
N HIS A 293 -0.72 -2.55 -15.32
CA HIS A 293 0.06 -3.53 -16.05
C HIS A 293 -0.84 -4.52 -16.80
N GLN A 294 -1.90 -5.02 -16.15
CA GLN A 294 -2.86 -5.93 -16.78
C GLN A 294 -3.58 -5.28 -17.96
N ALA A 295 -4.05 -4.04 -17.78
CA ALA A 295 -4.69 -3.27 -18.83
C ALA A 295 -3.75 -3.05 -20.03
N TYR A 296 -2.51 -2.64 -19.77
CA TYR A 296 -1.50 -2.41 -20.79
C TYR A 296 -1.09 -3.69 -21.53
N LEU A 297 -0.82 -4.79 -20.82
CA LEU A 297 -0.42 -6.05 -21.43
C LEU A 297 -1.52 -6.63 -22.34
N ASN A 298 -2.79 -6.38 -22.03
CA ASN A 298 -3.92 -6.92 -22.79
C ASN A 298 -4.45 -5.98 -23.90
N GLY A 299 -4.26 -4.67 -23.76
CA GLY A 299 -4.84 -3.69 -24.70
C GLY A 299 -4.00 -2.45 -24.97
N GLY A 300 -2.73 -2.44 -24.55
CA GLY A 300 -1.78 -1.37 -24.79
C GLY A 300 -2.24 0.00 -24.29
N LEU A 301 -1.83 1.05 -24.99
CA LEU A 301 -2.20 2.42 -24.65
C LEU A 301 -3.70 2.71 -24.77
N ASP A 302 -4.48 1.95 -25.54
CA ASP A 302 -5.92 2.17 -25.65
C ASP A 302 -6.61 1.91 -24.31
N GLU A 303 -6.21 0.85 -23.59
CA GLU A 303 -6.75 0.53 -22.27
C GLU A 303 -6.21 1.46 -21.17
N ILE A 304 -4.95 1.89 -21.27
CA ILE A 304 -4.42 2.96 -20.39
C ILE A 304 -5.20 4.27 -20.59
N ASN A 305 -5.45 4.67 -21.83
CA ASN A 305 -6.24 5.86 -22.14
C ASN A 305 -7.68 5.72 -21.65
N ARG A 306 -8.26 4.52 -21.68
CA ARG A 306 -9.58 4.22 -21.12
C ARG A 306 -9.60 4.35 -19.59
N LEU A 307 -8.58 3.85 -18.91
CA LEU A 307 -8.40 4.07 -17.46
C LEU A 307 -8.31 5.57 -17.16
N ARG A 308 -7.55 6.34 -17.93
CA ARG A 308 -7.45 7.79 -17.78
C ARG A 308 -8.79 8.49 -18.01
N ASP A 309 -9.46 8.19 -19.11
CA ASP A 309 -10.75 8.81 -19.48
C ASP A 309 -11.84 8.54 -18.44
N SER A 310 -11.74 7.40 -17.73
CA SER A 310 -12.63 7.06 -16.62
C SER A 310 -12.28 7.76 -15.30
N GLY A 311 -11.08 8.33 -15.19
CA GLY A 311 -10.51 8.85 -13.95
C GLY A 311 -9.97 7.77 -13.02
N ALA A 312 -9.83 6.52 -13.48
CA ALA A 312 -9.20 5.43 -12.72
C ALA A 312 -7.69 5.65 -12.52
N ILE A 313 -7.06 6.35 -13.47
CA ILE A 313 -5.72 6.92 -13.33
C ILE A 313 -5.75 8.38 -13.77
N ASP A 314 -4.77 9.16 -13.35
CA ASP A 314 -4.65 10.55 -13.74
C ASP A 314 -3.89 10.72 -15.08
N GLN A 315 -3.81 11.97 -15.56
CA GLN A 315 -3.14 12.29 -16.83
C GLN A 315 -1.63 12.05 -16.75
N ALA A 316 -1.00 12.32 -15.59
CA ALA A 316 0.44 12.15 -15.42
C ALA A 316 0.83 10.67 -15.53
N THR A 317 0.05 9.78 -14.89
CA THR A 317 0.22 8.33 -14.97
C THR A 317 0.03 7.82 -16.40
N ALA A 318 -1.00 8.30 -17.11
CA ALA A 318 -1.22 7.93 -18.51
C ALA A 318 -0.07 8.38 -19.43
N ASN A 319 0.53 9.55 -19.16
CA ASN A 319 1.71 10.02 -19.88
C ASN A 319 2.94 9.14 -19.59
N ALA A 320 3.12 8.68 -18.35
CA ALA A 320 4.19 7.75 -17.99
C ALA A 320 4.10 6.44 -18.78
N TRP A 321 2.89 5.89 -18.93
CA TRP A 321 2.65 4.73 -19.79
C TRP A 321 2.94 5.01 -21.27
N ALA A 322 2.60 6.20 -21.78
CA ALA A 322 2.97 6.59 -23.16
C ALA A 322 4.48 6.73 -23.35
N GLN A 323 5.22 7.14 -22.32
CA GLN A 323 6.69 7.15 -22.33
C GLN A 323 7.25 5.72 -22.33
N ILE A 324 6.65 4.80 -21.57
CA ILE A 324 7.01 3.36 -21.56
C ILE A 324 6.75 2.70 -22.92
N ASP A 325 5.63 2.99 -23.57
CA ASP A 325 5.28 2.43 -24.89
C ASP A 325 6.11 3.02 -26.05
N SER A 326 6.86 4.11 -25.82
CA SER A 326 7.51 4.88 -26.88
C SER A 326 8.62 4.14 -27.64
N GLY A 327 9.20 3.09 -27.05
CA GLY A 327 10.39 2.40 -27.55
C GLY A 327 11.69 3.22 -27.49
N ASP A 328 11.65 4.46 -26.97
CA ASP A 328 12.85 5.25 -26.70
C ASP A 328 13.40 4.90 -25.31
N PRO A 329 14.65 4.41 -25.18
CA PRO A 329 15.18 3.98 -23.89
C PRO A 329 15.20 5.07 -22.81
N GLY A 330 15.32 6.34 -23.20
CA GLY A 330 15.26 7.48 -22.27
C GLY A 330 13.86 7.65 -21.70
N GLN A 331 12.86 7.72 -22.57
CA GLN A 331 11.46 7.82 -22.19
C GLN A 331 10.98 6.59 -21.41
N VAL A 332 11.39 5.38 -21.80
CA VAL A 332 11.07 4.15 -21.04
C VAL A 332 11.54 4.27 -19.59
N ARG A 333 12.78 4.72 -19.36
CA ARG A 333 13.29 4.94 -18.00
C ARG A 333 12.51 6.03 -17.27
N GLU A 334 12.21 7.14 -17.92
CA GLU A 334 11.46 8.26 -17.32
C GLU A 334 10.05 7.84 -16.91
N GLY A 335 9.32 7.13 -17.77
CA GLY A 335 7.97 6.64 -17.48
C GLY A 335 7.95 5.65 -16.32
N ASN A 336 8.88 4.68 -16.29
CA ASN A 336 9.00 3.77 -15.16
C ASN A 336 9.41 4.48 -13.85
N THR A 337 10.25 5.51 -13.94
CA THR A 337 10.62 6.33 -12.78
C THR A 337 9.42 7.12 -12.26
N ALA A 338 8.53 7.58 -13.14
CA ALA A 338 7.29 8.25 -12.75
C ALA A 338 6.30 7.29 -12.06
N LEU A 339 6.18 6.05 -12.53
CA LEU A 339 5.39 5.02 -11.84
C LEU A 339 5.97 4.69 -10.45
N LEU A 340 7.30 4.61 -10.33
CA LEU A 340 7.99 4.42 -9.04
C LEU A 340 7.75 5.61 -8.10
N TYR A 341 7.82 6.83 -8.61
CA TYR A 341 7.57 8.03 -7.81
C TYR A 341 6.13 8.04 -7.28
N ARG A 342 5.16 7.73 -8.14
CA ARG A 342 3.74 7.62 -7.77
C ARG A 342 3.55 6.60 -6.67
N GLU A 343 4.08 5.39 -6.83
CA GLU A 343 4.04 4.37 -5.77
C GLU A 343 4.56 4.92 -4.45
N GLN A 344 5.75 5.51 -4.48
CA GLN A 344 6.45 5.87 -3.25
C GLN A 344 5.90 7.12 -2.56
N ASN A 345 5.27 8.04 -3.28
CA ASN A 345 4.86 9.36 -2.74
C ASN A 345 3.36 9.63 -2.79
N GLU A 346 2.59 8.82 -3.50
CA GLU A 346 1.13 8.99 -3.62
C GLU A 346 0.36 7.76 -3.12
N ILE A 347 0.89 6.56 -3.34
CA ILE A 347 0.19 5.31 -3.01
C ILE A 347 0.48 4.90 -1.57
N ILE A 348 1.75 4.83 -1.17
CA ILE A 348 2.13 4.27 0.14
C ILE A 348 2.63 5.31 1.14
N ALA A 349 2.49 6.60 0.81
CA ALA A 349 2.95 7.67 1.68
C ALA A 349 2.18 7.69 3.01
N ASP A 350 0.86 7.50 2.94
CA ASP A 350 -0.02 7.45 4.11
C ASP A 350 0.11 6.15 4.92
N ASP A 351 0.45 5.03 4.28
CA ASP A 351 0.83 3.79 4.99
C ASP A 351 2.03 4.02 5.91
N TYR A 352 3.09 4.66 5.38
CA TYR A 352 4.27 4.99 6.17
C TYR A 352 3.98 6.02 7.25
N ASP A 353 3.18 7.06 6.97
CA ASP A 353 2.75 8.02 7.98
C ASP A 353 1.93 7.34 9.10
N THR A 354 1.09 6.39 8.74
CA THR A 354 0.29 5.60 9.68
C THR A 354 1.19 4.74 10.58
N MET A 355 2.19 4.07 10.01
CA MET A 355 3.17 3.31 10.81
C MET A 355 4.01 4.24 11.70
N ARG A 356 4.54 5.34 11.16
CA ARG A 356 5.41 6.26 11.90
C ARG A 356 4.69 6.96 13.05
N SER A 357 3.40 7.30 12.87
CA SER A 357 2.58 7.98 13.88
C SER A 357 1.99 7.05 14.94
N HIS A 358 2.08 5.72 14.76
CA HIS A 358 1.70 4.75 15.78
C HIS A 358 2.62 4.85 17.01
N PRO A 359 2.16 4.57 18.23
CA PRO A 359 3.05 4.43 19.40
C PRO A 359 4.28 3.55 19.12
N GLY A 360 5.47 4.10 19.36
CA GLY A 360 6.76 3.45 19.05
C GLY A 360 7.15 3.43 17.56
N GLY A 361 6.32 3.99 16.67
CA GLY A 361 6.41 3.85 15.23
C GLY A 361 7.63 4.49 14.61
N GLU A 362 8.05 5.66 15.09
CA GLU A 362 9.27 6.32 14.63
C GLU A 362 10.51 5.46 14.90
N ALA A 363 10.55 4.77 16.04
CA ALA A 363 11.62 3.83 16.35
C ALA A 363 11.51 2.55 15.51
N VAL A 364 10.31 1.97 15.34
CA VAL A 364 10.15 0.74 14.51
C VAL A 364 10.62 0.99 13.09
N THR A 365 10.17 2.08 12.49
CA THR A 365 10.51 2.45 11.11
C THR A 365 11.99 2.81 10.97
N TYR A 366 12.61 3.39 12.01
CA TYR A 366 14.05 3.57 12.08
C TYR A 366 14.81 2.23 12.10
N MET A 367 14.35 1.26 12.89
CA MET A 367 14.96 -0.08 12.93
C MET A 367 14.80 -0.84 11.61
N VAL A 368 13.67 -0.68 10.92
CA VAL A 368 13.48 -1.17 9.55
C VAL A 368 14.47 -0.50 8.59
N THR A 369 14.74 0.79 8.77
CA THR A 369 15.74 1.55 7.98
C THR A 369 17.15 1.01 8.19
N LEU A 370 17.50 0.67 9.43
CA LEU A 370 18.80 0.11 9.79
C LEU A 370 19.00 -1.32 9.27
N ALA A 371 17.98 -2.17 9.43
CA ALA A 371 18.05 -3.59 9.09
C ALA A 371 17.76 -3.89 7.60
N GLY A 372 17.19 -2.93 6.87
CA GLY A 372 16.80 -3.07 5.48
C GLY A 372 18.01 -3.22 4.56
N GLU A 373 18.12 -4.38 3.92
CA GLU A 373 19.14 -4.66 2.91
C GLU A 373 18.54 -4.66 1.49
N PRO A 374 19.21 -4.06 0.50
CA PRO A 374 18.73 -4.11 -0.87
C PRO A 374 19.03 -5.47 -1.52
N SER A 375 18.09 -5.97 -2.30
CA SER A 375 18.26 -7.19 -3.11
C SER A 375 18.68 -6.91 -4.56
N ILE A 376 18.76 -5.62 -4.95
CA ILE A 376 19.26 -5.19 -6.26
C ILE A 376 20.81 -5.28 -6.25
N PRO A 377 21.44 -5.98 -7.20
CA PRO A 377 22.89 -6.03 -7.30
C PRO A 377 23.54 -4.64 -7.37
N GLY A 378 24.48 -4.37 -6.46
CA GLY A 378 25.24 -3.12 -6.42
C GLY A 378 24.55 -1.96 -5.72
N ALA A 379 23.28 -2.12 -5.29
CA ALA A 379 22.64 -1.17 -4.40
C ALA A 379 23.18 -1.33 -2.97
N ARG A 380 23.12 -0.25 -2.19
CA ARG A 380 23.58 -0.16 -0.80
C ARG A 380 22.41 0.11 0.13
N SER A 381 22.56 -0.32 1.38
CA SER A 381 21.59 -0.07 2.45
C SER A 381 21.53 1.42 2.80
N TYR A 382 20.45 1.84 3.47
CA TYR A 382 20.29 3.23 3.90
C TYR A 382 21.50 3.78 4.70
N PRO A 383 21.99 3.11 5.77
CA PRO A 383 23.12 3.62 6.54
C PRO A 383 24.43 3.71 5.75
N GLU A 384 24.61 2.94 4.68
CA GLU A 384 25.79 3.02 3.81
C GLU A 384 25.74 4.23 2.85
N VAL A 385 24.53 4.71 2.52
CA VAL A 385 24.34 5.88 1.65
C VAL A 385 24.25 7.17 2.47
N PHE A 386 23.55 7.12 3.60
CA PHE A 386 23.32 8.25 4.50
C PHE A 386 23.72 7.87 5.94
N PRO A 387 25.02 7.79 6.24
CA PRO A 387 25.48 7.48 7.58
C PRO A 387 25.30 8.70 8.51
N PHE A 388 24.80 8.44 9.72
CA PHE A 388 24.70 9.45 10.76
C PHE A 388 26.09 9.89 11.19
N SER A 389 26.30 11.21 11.16
CA SER A 389 27.58 11.84 11.46
C SER A 389 27.41 12.93 12.51
N PHE A 390 28.35 13.06 13.44
CA PHE A 390 28.35 14.08 14.48
C PHE A 390 29.76 14.57 14.79
N SER A 391 29.87 15.77 15.35
CA SER A 391 31.15 16.41 15.67
C SER A 391 31.31 16.61 17.17
N VAL A 392 32.51 16.36 17.68
CA VAL A 392 32.90 16.69 19.06
C VAL A 392 34.04 17.69 19.03
N GLU A 393 33.85 18.81 19.70
CA GLU A 393 34.92 19.79 19.90
C GLU A 393 35.68 19.49 21.20
N SER A 394 36.99 19.66 21.14
CA SER A 394 37.86 19.53 22.31
C SER A 394 37.48 20.55 23.40
N PRO A 395 37.51 20.19 24.69
CA PRO A 395 37.20 21.12 25.77
C PRO A 395 38.16 22.32 25.84
N GLY A 396 37.63 23.55 25.88
CA GLY A 396 38.44 24.76 26.09
C GLY A 396 37.96 25.95 25.26
N PRO A 397 38.55 27.14 25.44
CA PRO A 397 38.25 28.31 24.62
C PRO A 397 38.90 28.21 23.23
N GLU A 398 38.22 28.70 22.19
CA GLU A 398 38.73 28.74 20.81
C GLU A 398 40.03 29.55 20.69
N ASN A 399 40.17 30.58 21.52
CA ASN A 399 41.35 31.43 21.57
C ASN A 399 42.06 31.29 22.91
N ILE A 400 43.39 31.44 22.93
CA ILE A 400 44.15 31.52 24.18
C ILE A 400 43.67 32.76 24.96
N PRO A 401 43.23 32.64 26.23
CA PRO A 401 42.69 33.75 27.01
C PRO A 401 43.59 34.99 26.99
N PHE A 402 42.98 36.17 26.78
CA PHE A 402 43.67 37.46 26.69
C PHE A 402 44.59 37.63 25.47
N THR A 403 44.45 36.79 24.45
CA THR A 403 45.14 36.90 23.16
C THR A 403 44.15 36.76 21.98
N ASN A 404 44.62 37.03 20.76
CA ASN A 404 43.88 36.76 19.51
C ASN A 404 44.50 35.56 18.76
N TRP A 405 45.18 34.66 19.48
CA TRP A 405 45.78 33.48 18.89
C TRP A 405 44.85 32.29 19.10
N ASP A 406 44.60 31.56 18.02
CA ASP A 406 43.87 30.29 18.05
C ASP A 406 44.53 29.36 19.06
N ASN A 407 43.69 28.66 19.84
CA ASN A 407 44.16 27.70 20.81
C ASN A 407 44.65 26.45 20.06
N PRO A 408 45.95 26.11 20.08
CA PRO A 408 46.49 24.96 19.35
C PRO A 408 46.02 23.61 19.93
N ALA A 409 45.38 23.62 21.11
CA ALA A 409 44.73 22.47 21.70
C ALA A 409 43.23 22.39 21.37
N GLN A 410 42.69 23.37 20.63
CA GLN A 410 41.37 23.25 20.02
C GLN A 410 41.48 22.31 18.83
N PHE A 411 40.63 21.28 18.80
CA PHE A 411 40.44 20.42 17.64
C PHE A 411 38.98 19.97 17.59
N ARG A 412 38.52 19.64 16.39
CA ARG A 412 37.20 19.07 16.13
C ARG A 412 37.40 17.66 15.59
N THR A 413 36.71 16.70 16.18
CA THR A 413 36.66 15.33 15.66
C THR A 413 35.29 15.07 15.06
N ASP A 414 35.25 14.73 13.77
CA ASP A 414 34.05 14.33 13.05
C ASP A 414 33.94 12.81 13.05
N PHE A 415 32.83 12.31 13.56
CA PHE A 415 32.51 10.89 13.63
C PHE A 415 31.46 10.55 12.59
N THR A 416 31.71 9.51 11.80
CA THR A 416 30.71 8.85 10.94
C THR A 416 30.36 7.51 11.57
N THR A 417 29.08 7.17 11.66
CA THR A 417 28.60 5.95 12.34
C THR A 417 27.90 5.01 11.37
N GLY A 418 27.72 3.75 11.77
CA GLY A 418 26.92 2.77 11.02
C GLY A 418 25.41 2.94 11.13
N PHE A 419 24.93 4.01 11.77
CA PHE A 419 23.51 4.30 11.92
C PHE A 419 22.97 5.15 10.76
N PRO A 420 21.69 5.02 10.39
CA PRO A 420 21.10 5.84 9.35
C PRO A 420 20.85 7.29 9.83
N ASP A 421 21.22 8.26 9.00
CA ASP A 421 20.84 9.68 9.12
C ASP A 421 19.45 9.93 8.51
N GLY A 422 18.45 9.22 9.03
CA GLY A 422 17.10 9.33 8.53
C GLY A 422 16.26 8.09 8.81
N ASN A 423 15.06 8.10 8.24
CA ASN A 423 14.04 7.09 8.45
C ASN A 423 13.29 6.86 7.13
N ILE A 424 13.22 5.60 6.71
CA ILE A 424 12.56 5.16 5.47
C ILE A 424 11.07 5.47 5.44
N ALA A 425 10.43 5.71 6.59
CA ALA A 425 9.04 6.14 6.62
C ALA A 425 8.86 7.58 6.13
N ASP A 426 9.88 8.43 6.22
CA ASP A 426 9.84 9.77 5.66
C ASP A 426 9.95 9.72 4.12
N ALA A 427 8.95 10.27 3.43
CA ALA A 427 8.84 10.14 1.98
C ALA A 427 10.00 10.78 1.21
N ASP A 428 10.45 11.97 1.62
CA ASP A 428 11.55 12.67 0.97
C ASP A 428 12.88 11.93 1.19
N GLN A 429 13.11 11.44 2.40
CA GLN A 429 14.30 10.66 2.74
C GLN A 429 14.33 9.31 2.01
N ARG A 430 13.21 8.60 1.95
CA ARG A 430 13.06 7.36 1.18
C ARG A 430 13.30 7.60 -0.31
N TRP A 431 12.70 8.65 -0.87
CA TRP A 431 12.91 8.99 -2.28
C TRP A 431 14.37 9.38 -2.58
N ASN A 432 15.06 10.02 -1.64
CA ASN A 432 16.48 10.32 -1.78
C ASN A 432 17.34 9.06 -1.88
N LEU A 433 17.07 8.01 -1.08
CA LEU A 433 17.76 6.72 -1.21
C LEU A 433 17.54 6.11 -2.59
N ILE A 434 16.29 6.04 -3.02
CA ILE A 434 15.92 5.46 -4.31
C ILE A 434 16.62 6.19 -5.45
N ARG A 435 16.53 7.52 -5.47
CA ARG A 435 17.09 8.36 -6.53
C ARG A 435 18.62 8.33 -6.58
N GLN A 436 19.29 8.26 -5.42
CA GLN A 436 20.75 8.36 -5.35
C GLN A 436 21.46 7.01 -5.47
N ASP A 437 20.77 5.90 -5.16
CA ASP A 437 21.42 4.59 -5.09
C ASP A 437 20.60 3.49 -5.78
N THR A 438 19.42 3.15 -5.25
CA THR A 438 18.68 1.95 -5.65
C THR A 438 18.26 1.96 -7.13
N LEU A 439 17.69 3.06 -7.62
CA LEU A 439 17.25 3.20 -9.00
C LEU A 439 18.45 3.27 -9.98
N PRO A 440 19.51 4.08 -9.73
CA PRO A 440 20.72 4.04 -10.54
C PRO A 440 21.38 2.67 -10.62
N ALA A 441 21.47 1.93 -9.52
CA ALA A 441 22.05 0.58 -9.50
C ALA A 441 21.24 -0.40 -10.37
N TYR A 442 19.91 -0.35 -10.27
CA TYR A 442 19.02 -1.15 -11.11
C TYR A 442 19.14 -0.78 -12.59
N GLN A 443 19.09 0.52 -12.92
CA GLN A 443 19.23 1.00 -14.30
C GLN A 443 20.61 0.66 -14.88
N HIS A 444 21.66 0.68 -14.07
CA HIS A 444 22.98 0.23 -14.47
C HIS A 444 22.96 -1.26 -14.84
N LEU A 445 22.38 -2.11 -13.98
CA LEU A 445 22.22 -3.54 -14.26
C LEU A 445 21.46 -3.79 -15.58
N LEU A 446 20.34 -3.09 -15.81
CA LEU A 446 19.60 -3.22 -17.07
C LEU A 446 20.42 -2.80 -18.29
N ALA A 447 21.25 -1.77 -18.16
CA ALA A 447 22.06 -1.24 -19.26
C ALA A 447 23.30 -2.11 -19.56
N THR A 448 23.89 -2.75 -18.55
CA THR A 448 25.15 -3.48 -18.70
C THR A 448 24.98 -4.99 -18.80
N ASP A 449 23.97 -5.56 -18.14
CA ASP A 449 23.76 -7.01 -18.08
C ASP A 449 22.25 -7.36 -17.97
N PRO A 450 21.46 -7.09 -19.03
CA PRO A 450 20.03 -7.38 -19.04
C PRO A 450 19.71 -8.87 -18.93
N ASP A 451 20.61 -9.75 -19.41
CA ASP A 451 20.46 -11.20 -19.26
C ASP A 451 20.56 -11.60 -17.79
N ARG A 452 21.49 -11.00 -17.03
CA ARG A 452 21.57 -11.21 -15.58
C ARG A 452 20.34 -10.67 -14.87
N ALA A 453 19.81 -9.51 -15.28
CA ALA A 453 18.56 -8.98 -14.73
C ALA A 453 17.40 -9.97 -14.93
N ALA A 454 17.22 -10.48 -16.15
CA ALA A 454 16.20 -11.48 -16.47
C ALA A 454 16.40 -12.78 -15.69
N GLN A 455 17.64 -13.25 -15.51
CA GLN A 455 17.94 -14.43 -14.69
C GLN A 455 17.56 -14.25 -13.22
N ILE A 456 17.82 -13.08 -12.63
CA ILE A 456 17.46 -12.79 -11.24
C ILE A 456 15.93 -12.72 -11.11
N ILE A 457 15.26 -11.99 -11.99
CA ILE A 457 13.80 -11.80 -11.97
C ILE A 457 13.06 -13.12 -12.19
N GLY A 458 13.56 -13.97 -13.09
CA GLY A 458 13.01 -15.31 -13.35
C GLY A 458 13.46 -16.39 -12.36
N SER A 459 14.23 -16.05 -11.33
CA SER A 459 14.65 -17.02 -10.31
C SER A 459 13.63 -17.14 -9.17
N ASP A 460 13.66 -18.31 -8.53
CA ASP A 460 12.75 -18.69 -7.44
C ASP A 460 12.63 -17.61 -6.36
N PHE A 461 11.39 -17.17 -6.12
CA PHE A 461 11.11 -16.08 -5.19
C PHE A 461 11.44 -16.47 -3.75
N ASP A 462 11.03 -17.66 -3.32
CA ASP A 462 11.25 -18.15 -1.94
C ASP A 462 12.75 -18.26 -1.64
N GLY A 463 13.54 -18.85 -2.55
CA GLY A 463 14.98 -18.94 -2.41
C GLY A 463 15.67 -17.57 -2.35
N ARG A 464 15.18 -16.58 -3.10
CA ARG A 464 15.67 -15.20 -2.98
C ARG A 464 15.25 -14.57 -1.66
N VAL A 465 14.03 -14.79 -1.17
CA VAL A 465 13.62 -14.27 0.15
C VAL A 465 14.56 -14.82 1.20
N ASP A 466 14.75 -16.14 1.24
CA ASP A 466 15.62 -16.78 2.22
C ASP A 466 17.05 -16.21 2.18
N GLN A 467 17.58 -15.86 1.00
CA GLN A 467 18.87 -15.19 0.88
C GLN A 467 18.90 -13.79 1.53
N TYR A 468 17.83 -13.00 1.37
CA TYR A 468 17.77 -11.60 1.79
C TYR A 468 17.04 -11.36 3.12
N ARG A 469 16.70 -12.44 3.85
CA ARG A 469 16.11 -12.33 5.18
C ARG A 469 17.05 -11.63 6.15
N PRO A 470 16.62 -10.57 6.85
CA PRO A 470 17.44 -9.88 7.85
C PRO A 470 18.01 -10.81 8.92
N THR A 471 17.25 -11.83 9.34
CA THR A 471 17.71 -12.82 10.33
C THR A 471 18.95 -13.61 9.89
N ASN A 472 19.14 -13.79 8.58
CA ASN A 472 20.32 -14.46 8.01
C ASN A 472 21.54 -13.55 7.90
N ASN A 473 21.38 -12.24 8.14
CA ASN A 473 22.44 -11.23 8.08
C ASN A 473 22.58 -10.42 9.38
N ILE A 474 22.09 -10.93 10.52
CA ILE A 474 22.20 -10.21 11.82
C ILE A 474 23.66 -9.83 12.12
N GLN A 475 24.60 -10.75 11.88
CA GLN A 475 26.01 -10.44 12.13
C GLN A 475 26.51 -9.28 11.24
N GLY A 476 26.19 -9.26 9.95
CA GLY A 476 26.59 -8.17 9.07
C GLY A 476 25.96 -6.82 9.45
N ILE A 477 24.69 -6.83 9.87
CA ILE A 477 24.00 -5.65 10.40
C ILE A 477 24.71 -5.15 11.68
N MET A 478 25.08 -6.07 12.57
CA MET A 478 25.79 -5.76 13.81
C MET A 478 27.22 -5.28 13.58
N ASP A 479 27.96 -5.89 12.65
CA ASP A 479 29.33 -5.49 12.30
C ASP A 479 29.34 -4.07 11.71
N ARG A 480 28.37 -3.73 10.84
CA ARG A 480 28.21 -2.36 10.34
C ARG A 480 27.99 -1.36 11.48
N PHE A 481 27.22 -1.77 12.48
CA PHE A 481 26.95 -0.96 13.65
C PHE A 481 28.17 -0.83 14.59
N LEU A 482 28.90 -1.90 14.88
CA LEU A 482 30.00 -1.92 15.85
C LEU A 482 31.33 -1.40 15.28
N ASP A 483 31.59 -1.69 14.00
CA ASP A 483 32.86 -1.40 13.33
C ASP A 483 32.75 -0.25 12.32
N GLY A 484 31.53 0.23 12.03
CA GLY A 484 31.28 1.35 11.10
C GLY A 484 31.58 2.74 11.67
N PHE A 485 32.42 2.84 12.69
CA PHE A 485 32.87 4.12 13.23
C PHE A 485 34.14 4.59 12.52
N ASP A 486 34.02 5.70 11.81
CA ASP A 486 35.18 6.45 11.31
C ASP A 486 35.30 7.78 12.05
N ALA A 487 36.53 8.24 12.26
CA ALA A 487 36.82 9.47 12.99
C ALA A 487 37.90 10.29 12.28
N GLU A 488 37.52 11.49 11.81
CA GLU A 488 38.44 12.45 11.20
C GLU A 488 38.74 13.58 12.19
N VAL A 489 40.03 13.91 12.39
CA VAL A 489 40.45 14.96 13.31
C VAL A 489 40.90 16.19 12.53
N HIS A 490 40.24 17.32 12.78
CA HIS A 490 40.55 18.63 12.23
C HIS A 490 41.15 19.51 13.32
N GLN A 491 42.28 20.15 13.02
CA GLN A 491 43.01 21.07 13.92
C GLN A 491 42.97 22.49 13.39
#